data_AF-A0A932XUA6-F1
#
_entry.id   AF-A0A932XUA6-F1
#
_cell.length_a   1.000
_cell.length_b   1.000
_cell.length_c   1.000
_cell.angle_alpha   90.00
_cell.angle_beta   90.00
_cell.angle_gamma   90.00
#
_symmetry.space_group_name_H-M   'P 1'
#
loop_
_entity.id
_entity.type
_entity.pdbx_description
1 polymer ?
#
loop_
_entity_poly.entity_id
_entity_poly.type
_entity_poly.pdbx_seq_one_letter_code
_entity_poly.pdbx_strand_id
1 'polypeptide(L)'
;MAYQLWFGVTIPKGMWSKEIFEDNSVLFRTVNTDREQPLLGDIFVFRKVRDDPITYHLAVHTGITDKDSDPLLLHASRLADKVTIWPLREFLHNDRYHSLQAVKRLLPEFYSLFVSPQR
;
A
#
# COMPACT_ATOMS: atom_id res chain seq x y z
N MET A 1 10.45 -10.02 19.85
CA MET A 1 11.35 -9.35 18.87
C MET A 1 11.43 -10.18 17.59
N ALA A 2 10.32 -10.37 16.86
CA ALA A 2 10.26 -11.28 15.71
C ALA A 2 9.89 -10.59 14.37
N TYR A 3 9.43 -9.35 14.40
CA TYR A 3 8.92 -8.66 13.19
C TYR A 3 10.02 -8.16 12.25
N GLN A 4 11.27 -8.01 12.72
CA GLN A 4 12.41 -7.64 11.89
C GLN A 4 12.89 -8.77 10.98
N LEU A 5 12.53 -10.02 11.27
CA LEU A 5 12.98 -11.20 10.53
C LEU A 5 12.18 -11.46 9.24
N TRP A 6 11.03 -10.79 9.04
CA TRP A 6 10.07 -11.11 7.98
C TRP A 6 9.87 -9.99 6.96
N PHE A 7 10.31 -8.76 7.27
CA PHE A 7 10.08 -7.58 6.45
C PHE A 7 11.40 -6.83 6.21
N GLY A 8 12.04 -7.08 5.07
CA GLY A 8 13.33 -6.50 4.68
C GLY A 8 13.25 -5.06 4.15
N VAL A 9 12.16 -4.32 4.41
CA VAL A 9 11.99 -2.91 4.03
C VAL A 9 11.28 -2.18 5.16
N THR A 10 11.88 -1.10 5.65
CA THR A 10 11.25 -0.18 6.62
C THR A 10 11.10 1.20 5.98
N ILE A 11 9.86 1.68 5.87
CA ILE A 11 9.58 3.05 5.42
C ILE A 11 10.05 4.03 6.52
N PRO A 12 10.59 5.22 6.19
CA PRO A 12 11.08 6.17 7.18
C PRO A 12 10.07 6.43 8.31
N LYS A 13 10.58 6.42 9.56
CA LYS A 13 9.76 6.71 10.74
C LYS A 13 9.18 8.11 10.63
N GLY A 14 7.85 8.21 10.72
CA GLY A 14 7.14 9.49 10.62
C GLY A 14 6.71 9.86 9.20
N MET A 15 6.94 9.02 8.20
CA MET A 15 6.32 9.18 6.89
C MET A 15 4.82 8.86 6.98
N TRP A 16 3.97 9.84 6.67
CA TRP A 16 2.52 9.69 6.65
C TRP A 16 2.04 9.26 5.27
N SER A 17 0.77 8.86 5.24
CA SER A 17 0.11 8.43 4.00
C SER A 17 0.10 9.50 2.90
N LYS A 18 0.17 10.79 3.25
CA LYS A 18 0.28 11.89 2.29
C LYS A 18 1.65 11.92 1.64
N GLU A 19 2.74 11.80 2.39
CA GLU A 19 4.08 11.77 1.78
C GLU A 19 4.23 10.59 0.83
N ILE A 20 3.68 9.41 1.16
CA ILE A 20 3.66 8.26 0.24
C ILE A 20 2.88 8.59 -1.04
N PHE A 21 1.75 9.31 -0.92
CA PHE A 21 0.95 9.72 -2.07
C PHE A 21 1.68 10.75 -2.97
N GLU A 22 2.32 11.75 -2.36
CA GLU A 22 2.97 12.86 -3.06
C GLU A 22 4.34 12.49 -3.63
N ASP A 23 5.01 11.48 -3.05
CA ASP A 23 6.27 10.98 -3.56
C ASP A 23 6.10 10.24 -4.89
N ASN A 24 6.78 10.74 -5.92
CA ASN A 24 6.76 10.18 -7.27
C ASN A 24 8.15 9.85 -7.82
N SER A 25 9.21 10.13 -7.06
CA SER A 25 10.57 10.02 -7.57
C SER A 25 11.66 9.85 -6.51
N VAL A 26 11.33 9.96 -5.21
CA VAL A 26 12.32 9.84 -4.13
C VAL A 26 12.38 8.39 -3.64
N LEU A 27 11.33 7.87 -3.01
CA LEU A 27 11.24 6.49 -2.56
C LEU A 27 10.23 5.68 -3.35
N PHE A 28 9.16 6.34 -3.83
CA PHE A 28 8.08 5.69 -4.55
C PHE A 28 7.94 6.24 -5.96
N ARG A 29 7.59 5.36 -6.90
CA ARG A 29 7.02 5.75 -8.18
C ARG A 29 5.53 5.40 -8.23
N THR A 30 4.78 6.14 -9.03
CA THR A 30 3.40 5.76 -9.36
C THR A 30 3.41 4.62 -10.39
N VAL A 31 2.58 3.62 -10.16
CA VAL A 31 2.31 2.52 -11.10
C VAL A 31 1.17 2.94 -12.01
N ASN A 32 1.39 2.93 -13.32
CA ASN A 32 0.33 3.17 -14.29
C ASN A 32 -0.46 1.87 -14.49
N THR A 33 -1.59 1.72 -13.80
CA THR A 33 -2.40 0.49 -13.80
C THR A 33 -3.04 0.16 -15.15
N ASP A 34 -3.09 1.09 -16.10
CA ASP A 34 -3.55 0.84 -17.47
C ASP A 34 -2.48 0.14 -18.32
N ARG A 35 -1.21 0.18 -17.88
CA ARG A 35 -0.04 -0.31 -18.63
C ARG A 35 0.79 -1.34 -17.85
N GLU A 36 0.68 -1.35 -16.53
CA GLU A 36 1.47 -2.17 -15.63
C GLU A 36 0.55 -2.89 -14.64
N GLN A 37 0.81 -4.19 -14.45
CA GLN A 37 0.14 -4.94 -13.39
C GLN A 37 0.73 -4.61 -12.01
N PRO A 38 -0.11 -4.52 -10.97
CA PRO A 38 0.34 -4.43 -9.59
C PRO A 38 1.17 -5.65 -9.19
N LEU A 39 2.25 -5.42 -8.44
CA LEU A 39 3.15 -6.45 -7.93
C LEU A 39 3.00 -6.60 -6.41
N LEU A 40 3.53 -7.70 -5.87
CA LEU A 40 3.65 -7.91 -4.43
C LEU A 40 4.31 -6.69 -3.77
N GLY A 41 3.69 -6.16 -2.73
CA GLY A 41 4.21 -5.03 -1.96
C GLY A 41 3.84 -3.65 -2.51
N ASP A 42 3.20 -3.56 -3.68
CA ASP A 42 2.66 -2.28 -4.16
C ASP A 42 1.62 -1.74 -3.18
N ILE A 43 1.65 -0.43 -2.95
CA ILE A 43 0.80 0.26 -1.98
C ILE A 43 -0.35 0.94 -2.72
N PHE A 44 -1.56 0.51 -2.43
CA PHE A 44 -2.79 1.12 -2.91
C PHE A 44 -3.19 2.24 -1.94
N VAL A 45 -3.37 3.44 -2.48
CA VAL A 45 -3.66 4.66 -1.74
C VAL A 45 -5.10 5.09 -2.01
N PHE A 46 -5.95 5.10 -0.99
CA PHE A 46 -7.35 5.45 -1.11
C PHE A 46 -7.68 6.76 -0.39
N ARG A 47 -8.55 7.57 -0.99
CA ARG A 47 -9.11 8.75 -0.33
C ARG A 47 -10.18 8.33 0.68
N LYS A 48 -10.16 8.92 1.87
CA LYS A 48 -11.21 8.76 2.89
C LYS A 48 -12.28 9.83 2.73
N VAL A 49 -13.54 9.49 3.00
CA VAL A 49 -14.69 10.42 2.85
C VAL A 49 -14.77 11.49 3.95
N ARG A 50 -14.27 11.22 5.16
CA ARG A 50 -14.39 12.16 6.29
C ARG A 50 -13.05 12.57 6.90
N ASP A 51 -12.96 13.89 7.12
CA ASP A 51 -12.19 14.64 8.12
C ASP A 51 -10.73 15.04 7.90
N ASP A 52 -10.04 14.67 6.81
CA ASP A 52 -8.71 15.26 6.57
C ASP A 52 -8.23 15.08 5.11
N PRO A 53 -7.98 16.17 4.33
CA PRO A 53 -7.38 16.07 3.01
C PRO A 53 -5.94 15.50 3.01
N ILE A 54 -5.32 15.37 4.18
CA ILE A 54 -3.96 14.85 4.38
C ILE A 54 -3.96 13.35 4.71
N THR A 55 -5.11 12.76 5.08
CA THR A 55 -5.13 11.37 5.56
C THR A 55 -5.67 10.41 4.50
N TYR A 56 -4.76 9.69 3.84
CA TYR A 56 -5.11 8.58 2.96
C TYR A 56 -5.27 7.27 3.76
N HIS A 57 -5.99 6.31 3.17
CA HIS A 57 -5.96 4.92 3.59
C HIS A 57 -4.94 4.17 2.76
N LEU A 58 -4.16 3.29 3.38
CA LEU A 58 -3.17 2.48 2.68
C LEU A 58 -3.56 1.01 2.77
N ALA A 59 -3.36 0.30 1.67
CA ALA A 59 -3.42 -1.16 1.62
C ALA A 59 -2.24 -1.67 0.80
N VAL A 60 -1.70 -2.84 1.14
CA VAL A 60 -0.54 -3.43 0.47
C VAL A 60 -1.00 -4.64 -0.33
N HIS A 61 -0.63 -4.68 -1.61
CA HIS A 61 -0.95 -5.80 -2.47
C HIS A 61 -0.18 -7.06 -2.03
N THR A 62 -0.91 -8.15 -1.87
CA THR A 62 -0.37 -9.44 -1.41
C THR A 62 0.32 -10.24 -2.52
N GLY A 63 0.32 -9.75 -3.76
CA GLY A 63 0.82 -10.48 -4.93
C GLY A 63 -0.11 -11.60 -5.41
N ILE A 64 -1.29 -11.72 -4.79
CA ILE A 64 -2.30 -12.73 -5.10
C ILE A 64 -3.59 -12.00 -5.50
N THR A 65 -4.31 -12.56 -6.47
CA THR A 65 -5.66 -12.15 -6.84
C THR A 65 -6.67 -13.19 -6.38
N ASP A 66 -7.92 -12.81 -6.26
CA ASP A 66 -8.99 -13.77 -6.04
C ASP A 66 -9.43 -14.47 -7.34
N LYS A 67 -10.53 -15.25 -7.26
CA LYS A 67 -11.10 -16.02 -8.38
C LYS A 67 -11.55 -15.15 -9.57
N ASP A 68 -11.84 -13.87 -9.32
CA ASP A 68 -12.31 -12.92 -10.32
C ASP A 68 -11.15 -12.05 -10.83
N SER A 69 -9.90 -12.45 -10.55
CA SER A 69 -8.67 -11.73 -10.86
C SER A 69 -8.56 -10.36 -10.18
N ASP A 70 -9.26 -10.16 -9.06
CA ASP A 70 -9.23 -8.91 -8.31
C ASP A 70 -8.07 -8.90 -7.29
N PRO A 71 -7.21 -7.87 -7.26
CA PRO A 71 -6.08 -7.81 -6.33
C PRO A 71 -6.50 -7.94 -4.87
N LEU A 72 -5.86 -8.84 -4.12
CA LEU A 72 -6.06 -8.98 -2.67
C LEU A 72 -5.11 -8.04 -1.91
N LEU A 73 -5.70 -7.15 -1.11
CA LEU A 73 -5.00 -6.08 -0.41
C LEU A 73 -5.05 -6.26 1.11
N LEU A 74 -3.88 -6.30 1.73
CA LEU A 74 -3.70 -6.33 3.18
C LEU A 74 -3.79 -4.91 3.76
N HIS A 75 -4.62 -4.68 4.76
CA HIS A 75 -4.73 -3.38 5.42
C HIS A 75 -5.15 -3.49 6.88
N ALA A 76 -4.80 -2.48 7.68
CA ALA A 76 -5.36 -2.30 9.02
C ALA A 76 -6.76 -1.68 8.90
N SER A 77 -7.80 -2.42 9.26
CA SER A 77 -9.18 -1.97 9.15
C SER A 77 -9.73 -1.57 10.51
N ARG A 78 -10.12 -0.30 10.65
CA ARG A 78 -10.90 0.15 11.82
C ARG A 78 -12.30 -0.46 11.88
N LEU A 79 -12.84 -0.94 10.76
CA LEU A 79 -14.17 -1.57 10.72
C LEU A 79 -14.16 -2.97 11.33
N ALA A 80 -13.04 -3.68 11.17
CA ALA A 80 -12.86 -5.04 11.69
C ALA A 80 -12.00 -5.10 12.96
N ASP A 81 -11.51 -3.95 13.43
CA ASP A 81 -10.54 -3.78 14.53
C ASP A 81 -9.33 -4.72 14.46
N LYS A 82 -8.87 -5.01 13.23
CA LYS A 82 -7.78 -5.93 12.97
C LYS A 82 -7.16 -5.70 11.59
N VAL A 83 -6.05 -6.38 11.34
CA VAL A 83 -5.49 -6.51 9.99
C VAL A 83 -6.35 -7.49 9.19
N THR A 84 -6.82 -7.06 8.02
CA THR A 84 -7.68 -7.82 7.12
C THR A 84 -7.13 -7.83 5.71
N ILE A 85 -7.58 -8.80 4.91
CA ILE A 85 -7.33 -8.86 3.47
C ILE A 85 -8.66 -8.71 2.77
N TRP A 86 -8.80 -7.70 1.92
CA TRP A 86 -9.99 -7.46 1.10
C TRP A 86 -9.58 -7.38 -0.37
N PRO A 87 -10.42 -7.86 -1.32
CA PRO A 87 -10.21 -7.60 -2.73
C PRO A 87 -10.43 -6.10 -3.05
N LEU A 88 -9.78 -5.57 -4.09
CA LEU A 88 -9.83 -4.14 -4.43
C LEU A 88 -11.28 -3.65 -4.62
N ARG A 89 -12.18 -4.44 -5.22
CA ARG A 89 -13.59 -4.05 -5.38
C ARG A 89 -14.28 -3.71 -4.05
N GLU A 90 -13.93 -4.37 -2.95
CA GLU A 90 -14.56 -4.10 -1.65
C GLU A 90 -14.16 -2.72 -1.13
N PHE A 91 -12.96 -2.23 -1.45
CA PHE A 91 -12.58 -0.85 -1.14
C PHE A 91 -13.40 0.13 -1.96
N LEU A 92 -13.55 -0.12 -3.27
CA LEU A 92 -14.25 0.77 -4.19
C LEU A 92 -15.76 0.86 -3.93
N HIS A 93 -16.36 -0.19 -3.37
CA HIS A 93 -17.77 -0.19 -2.94
C HIS A 93 -17.99 0.31 -1.50
N ASN A 94 -16.93 0.56 -0.73
CA ASN A 94 -17.05 0.98 0.65
C ASN A 94 -17.08 2.51 0.77
N ASP A 95 -18.16 3.04 1.33
CA ASP A 95 -18.35 4.49 1.56
C ASP A 95 -17.22 5.15 2.35
N ARG A 96 -16.41 4.40 3.10
CA ARG A 96 -15.25 4.95 3.80
C ARG A 96 -14.08 5.25 2.87
N TYR A 97 -13.90 4.43 1.83
CA TYR A 97 -12.73 4.42 0.95
C TYR A 97 -13.17 4.84 -0.47
N HIS A 98 -13.68 6.06 -0.57
CA HIS A 98 -14.33 6.67 -1.73
C HIS A 98 -13.75 6.31 -3.10
N SER A 99 -12.42 6.29 -3.22
CA SER A 99 -11.75 6.10 -4.51
C SER A 99 -10.27 5.77 -4.33
N LEU A 100 -9.77 4.90 -5.21
CA LEU A 100 -8.34 4.68 -5.41
C LEU A 100 -7.73 5.95 -6.04
N GLN A 101 -6.68 6.48 -5.41
CA GLN A 101 -5.98 7.69 -5.84
C GLN A 101 -4.69 7.38 -6.58
N ALA A 102 -3.95 6.38 -6.10
CA ALA A 102 -2.70 5.94 -6.71
C ALA A 102 -2.36 4.52 -6.29
N VAL A 103 -1.57 3.85 -7.14
CA VAL A 103 -0.79 2.68 -6.76
C VAL A 103 0.68 3.10 -6.74
N LYS A 104 1.36 2.86 -5.62
CA LYS A 104 2.74 3.28 -5.37
C LYS A 104 3.63 2.06 -5.27
N ARG A 105 4.75 2.09 -6.00
CA ARG A 105 5.77 1.06 -5.96
C ARG A 105 7.05 1.64 -5.40
N LEU A 106 7.63 0.96 -4.41
CA LEU A 106 8.95 1.31 -3.90
C LEU A 106 9.98 1.18 -5.02
N LEU A 107 10.82 2.19 -5.18
CA LEU A 107 11.88 2.21 -6.16
C LEU A 107 12.95 1.13 -5.84
N PRO A 108 13.35 0.29 -6.82
CA PRO A 108 14.29 -0.82 -6.60
C PRO A 108 15.64 -0.39 -6.03
N GLU A 109 16.09 0.83 -6.33
CA GLU A 109 17.37 1.40 -5.87
C GLU A 109 17.39 1.57 -4.35
N PHE A 110 16.22 1.71 -3.73
CA PHE A 110 16.06 1.80 -2.29
C PHE A 110 15.79 0.44 -1.65
N TYR A 111 15.42 -0.57 -2.44
CA TYR A 111 15.25 -1.93 -1.96
C TYR A 111 16.56 -2.42 -1.30
N SER A 112 17.72 -2.21 -1.93
CA SER A 112 19.02 -2.61 -1.39
C SER A 112 19.49 -1.80 -0.18
N LEU A 113 19.05 -0.54 -0.04
CA LEU A 113 19.35 0.31 1.12
C LEU A 113 18.55 -0.10 2.36
N PHE A 114 17.41 -0.76 2.17
CA PHE A 114 16.53 -1.19 3.26
C PHE A 114 16.58 -2.69 3.53
N VAL A 115 17.15 -3.48 2.62
CA VAL A 115 17.55 -4.88 2.84
C VAL A 115 18.87 -4.89 3.63
N SER A 116 18.79 -5.12 4.94
CA SER A 116 20.00 -5.35 5.74
C SER A 116 20.70 -6.66 5.32
N PRO A 117 22.04 -6.66 5.16
CA PRO A 117 22.79 -7.90 5.09
C PRO A 117 22.62 -8.67 6.40
N GLN A 118 22.36 -9.96 6.30
CA GLN A 118 22.37 -10.90 7.42
C GLN A 118 23.69 -10.74 8.21
N ARG A 119 23.61 -10.55 9.53
CA ARG A 119 24.71 -10.81 10.46
C ARG A 119 24.26 -11.84 11.47
#